data_AF-A0AAU9WIB4-F1
#
_entry.id   AF-A0AAU9WIB4-F1
#
_cell.length_a   1.000
_cell.length_b   1.000
_cell.length_c   1.000
_cell.angle_alpha   90.00
_cell.angle_beta   90.00
_cell.angle_gamma   90.00
#
_symmetry.space_group_name_H-M   'P 1'
#
loop_
_entity.id
_entity.type
_entity.pdbx_description
1 polymer ?
#
loop_
_entity_poly.entity_id
_entity_poly.type
_entity_poly.pdbx_seq_one_letter_code
_entity_poly.pdbx_strand_id
1 'polypeptide(L)'
;MAEEFIVQYSVQSNPSYTTNLALFTDVTNSSELRQLIIQGKIEAALLNASMIIDPFHVAIAGHKALQLFQQGKMKTKTLHSEIVFNLSPSTNINESFKKFGILDSTTSVLVVIVTQENANKKISEISKFINGEQVSITALSTISDQEKIKKIYGILDEELQCSSLQDGVITRVATKDAA
;
A
#
# COMPACT_ATOMS: atom_id res chain seq x y z
N MET A 1 1.87 -18.65 -18.41
CA MET A 1 1.39 -17.38 -17.85
C MET A 1 2.55 -16.85 -17.03
N ALA A 2 3.11 -15.68 -17.36
CA ALA A 2 4.24 -15.14 -16.62
C ALA A 2 3.75 -14.79 -15.21
N GLU A 3 4.43 -15.28 -14.18
CA GLU A 3 4.17 -14.87 -12.80
C GLU A 3 4.63 -13.40 -12.68
N GLU A 4 3.67 -12.48 -12.64
CA GLU A 4 3.97 -11.06 -12.43
C GLU A 4 4.26 -10.82 -10.94
N PHE A 5 5.54 -10.91 -10.59
CA PHE A 5 6.05 -10.60 -9.24
C PHE A 5 5.98 -9.10 -8.89
N ILE A 6 5.79 -8.24 -9.90
CA ILE A 6 5.67 -6.80 -9.77
C ILE A 6 4.47 -6.34 -10.59
N VAL A 7 3.53 -5.67 -9.93
CA VAL A 7 2.41 -5.02 -10.61
C VAL A 7 2.72 -3.55 -10.80
N GLN A 8 2.53 -3.06 -12.03
CA GLN A 8 2.79 -1.68 -12.39
C GLN A 8 1.51 -1.00 -12.88
N TYR A 9 1.19 0.14 -12.28
CA TYR A 9 0.10 1.02 -12.70
C TYR A 9 0.66 2.35 -13.22
N SER A 10 0.33 2.69 -14.46
CA SER A 10 0.65 4.00 -15.03
C SER A 10 -0.23 5.08 -14.41
N VAL A 11 0.37 6.21 -14.01
CA VAL A 11 -0.39 7.34 -13.49
C VAL A 11 -0.91 8.17 -14.66
N GLN A 12 -2.21 8.08 -14.98
CA GLN A 12 -2.78 8.74 -16.16
C GLN A 12 -2.58 10.27 -16.18
N SER A 13 -2.63 10.92 -15.01
CA SER A 13 -2.42 12.36 -14.87
C SER A 13 -0.96 12.78 -15.05
N ASN A 14 -0.01 11.85 -14.90
CA ASN A 14 1.41 12.10 -15.09
C ASN A 14 2.11 10.81 -15.58
N PRO A 15 2.12 10.56 -16.90
CA PRO A 15 2.59 9.31 -17.49
C PRO A 15 4.07 8.98 -17.19
N SER A 16 4.85 9.97 -16.76
CA SER A 16 6.23 9.77 -16.33
C SER A 16 6.34 8.99 -15.02
N TYR A 17 5.29 8.97 -14.19
CA TYR A 17 5.28 8.21 -12.94
C TYR A 17 4.52 6.90 -13.07
N THR A 18 5.04 5.87 -12.40
CA THR A 18 4.38 4.58 -12.24
C THR A 18 4.27 4.23 -10.76
N THR A 19 3.15 3.62 -10.37
CA THR A 19 2.99 3.01 -9.05
C THR A 19 3.27 1.52 -9.17
N ASN A 20 4.25 1.03 -8.41
CA ASN A 20 4.79 -0.32 -8.53
C ASN A 20 4.64 -1.03 -7.20
N LEU A 21 4.18 -2.28 -7.25
CA LEU A 21 3.87 -3.07 -6.08
C LEU A 21 4.60 -4.41 -6.14
N ALA A 22 5.22 -4.81 -5.03
CA ALA A 22 5.86 -6.11 -4.87
C ALA A 22 5.48 -6.72 -3.51
N LEU A 23 5.05 -7.97 -3.52
CA LEU A 23 4.59 -8.68 -2.34
C LEU A 23 5.69 -9.60 -1.80
N PHE A 24 5.90 -9.55 -0.49
CA PHE A 24 6.83 -10.41 0.24
C PHE A 24 6.09 -11.15 1.36
N THR A 25 6.34 -12.44 1.50
CA THR A 25 5.85 -13.28 2.60
C THR A 25 7.00 -13.82 3.43
N ASP A 26 6.67 -14.45 4.56
CA ASP A 26 7.64 -15.05 5.48
C ASP A 26 8.71 -14.06 5.94
N VAL A 27 8.33 -12.78 6.06
CA VAL A 27 9.20 -11.70 6.47
C VAL A 27 9.49 -11.81 7.96
N THR A 28 10.77 -11.93 8.30
CA THR A 28 11.23 -12.15 9.69
C THR A 28 11.81 -10.90 10.34
N ASN A 29 12.14 -9.87 9.57
CA ASN A 29 12.85 -8.68 10.03
C ASN A 29 12.02 -7.38 10.00
N SER A 30 10.70 -7.47 10.17
CA SER A 30 9.80 -6.31 10.08
C SER A 30 10.10 -5.19 11.08
N SER A 31 10.59 -5.53 12.28
CA SER A 31 11.07 -4.54 13.24
C SER A 31 12.28 -3.74 12.70
N GLU A 32 13.21 -4.40 12.03
CA GLU A 32 14.38 -3.76 11.41
C GLU A 32 13.95 -2.89 10.22
N LEU A 33 13.07 -3.41 9.36
CA LEU A 33 12.50 -2.67 8.23
C LEU A 33 11.86 -1.37 8.69
N ARG A 34 11.08 -1.41 9.77
CA ARG A 34 10.45 -0.23 10.35
C ARG A 34 11.48 0.79 10.83
N GLN A 35 12.58 0.34 11.45
CA GLN A 35 13.68 1.23 11.84
C GLN A 35 14.38 1.84 10.63
N LEU A 36 14.61 1.07 9.57
CA LEU A 36 15.24 1.55 8.33
C LEU A 36 14.38 2.61 7.62
N ILE A 37 13.05 2.47 7.63
CA ILE A 37 12.12 3.52 7.14
C ILE A 37 12.28 4.79 7.99
N ILE A 38 12.27 4.68 9.32
CA ILE A 38 12.39 5.84 10.22
C ILE A 38 13.73 6.55 10.03
N GLN A 39 14.81 5.80 9.77
CA GLN A 39 16.13 6.34 9.46
C GLN A 39 16.23 6.93 8.04
N GLY A 40 15.22 6.76 7.18
CA GLY A 40 15.24 7.22 5.79
C GLY A 40 16.14 6.40 4.88
N LYS A 41 16.52 5.18 5.26
CA LYS A 41 17.34 4.28 4.42
C LYS A 41 16.52 3.53 3.37
N ILE A 42 15.21 3.38 3.61
CA ILE A 42 14.27 2.78 2.67
C ILE A 42 13.32 3.86 2.19
N GLU A 43 13.42 4.20 0.91
CA GLU A 43 12.52 5.14 0.22
C GLU A 43 11.38 4.39 -0.47
N ALA A 44 10.53 3.76 0.34
CA ALA A 44 9.33 3.07 -0.11
C ALA A 44 8.25 3.05 0.96
N ALA A 45 7.00 2.87 0.54
CA ALA A 45 5.92 2.58 1.48
C ALA A 45 5.87 1.07 1.71
N LEU A 46 6.15 0.64 2.94
CA LEU A 46 5.98 -0.75 3.36
C LEU A 46 4.63 -0.88 4.07
N LEU A 47 3.74 -1.68 3.48
CA LEU A 47 2.38 -1.88 3.95
C LEU A 47 2.21 -3.28 4.54
N ASN A 48 1.31 -3.40 5.51
CA ASN A 48 0.84 -4.69 5.99
C ASN A 48 -0.07 -5.32 4.94
N ALA A 49 0.39 -6.37 4.27
CA ALA A 49 -0.34 -7.01 3.17
C ALA A 49 -1.69 -7.61 3.60
N SER A 50 -1.86 -7.97 4.89
CA SER A 50 -3.15 -8.45 5.41
C SER A 50 -4.26 -7.41 5.39
N MET A 51 -3.91 -6.12 5.21
CA MET A 51 -4.86 -5.02 5.13
C MET A 51 -5.14 -4.56 3.69
N ILE A 52 -4.65 -5.30 2.69
CA ILE A 52 -4.72 -4.94 1.27
C ILE A 52 -5.58 -5.96 0.54
N ILE A 53 -6.79 -5.57 0.13
CA ILE A 53 -7.71 -6.48 -0.55
C ILE A 53 -7.43 -6.61 -2.06
N ASP A 54 -7.00 -5.52 -2.69
CA ASP A 54 -6.80 -5.46 -4.14
C ASP A 54 -5.70 -4.43 -4.46
N PRO A 55 -4.69 -4.74 -5.29
CA PRO A 55 -3.63 -3.79 -5.65
C PRO A 55 -4.14 -2.44 -6.18
N PHE A 56 -5.32 -2.41 -6.79
CA PHE A 56 -5.92 -1.21 -7.36
C PHE A 56 -6.22 -0.13 -6.31
N HIS A 57 -6.66 -0.49 -5.10
CA HIS A 57 -6.92 0.53 -4.07
C HIS A 57 -5.63 1.20 -3.58
N VAL A 58 -4.49 0.51 -3.69
CA VAL A 58 -3.16 1.02 -3.37
C VAL A 58 -2.71 1.94 -4.50
N ALA A 59 -2.99 1.58 -5.75
CA ALA A 59 -2.73 2.44 -6.90
C ALA A 59 -3.50 3.77 -6.80
N ILE A 60 -4.76 3.74 -6.35
CA ILE A 60 -5.55 4.96 -6.08
C ILE A 60 -4.87 5.82 -4.99
N ALA A 61 -4.51 5.20 -3.86
CA ALA A 61 -3.81 5.90 -2.78
C ALA A 61 -2.46 6.49 -3.24
N GLY A 62 -1.72 5.76 -4.08
CA GLY A 62 -0.47 6.16 -4.73
C GLY A 62 -0.64 7.35 -5.67
N HIS A 63 -1.64 7.29 -6.54
CA HIS A 63 -2.00 8.39 -7.43
C HIS A 63 -2.34 9.65 -6.63
N LYS A 64 -3.20 9.51 -5.62
CA LYS A 64 -3.61 10.62 -4.77
C LYS A 64 -2.41 11.22 -4.01
N ALA A 65 -1.54 10.38 -3.47
CA ALA A 65 -0.31 10.82 -2.81
C ALA A 65 0.59 11.62 -3.75
N LEU A 66 0.77 11.14 -4.99
CA LEU A 66 1.56 11.84 -6.01
C LEU A 66 0.94 13.20 -6.39
N GLN A 67 -0.37 13.25 -6.56
CA GLN A 67 -1.07 14.49 -6.86
C GLN A 67 -0.88 15.53 -5.75
N LEU A 68 -1.02 15.12 -4.48
CA LEU A 68 -0.82 16.01 -3.33
C LEU A 68 0.64 16.44 -3.19
N PHE A 69 1.59 15.56 -3.50
CA PHE A 69 3.02 15.86 -3.57
C PHE A 69 3.31 16.97 -4.59
N GLN A 70 2.80 16.84 -5.81
CA GLN A 70 2.99 17.83 -6.88
C GLN A 70 2.34 19.18 -6.56
N GLN A 71 1.25 19.17 -5.80
CA GLN A 71 0.57 20.39 -5.37
C GLN A 71 1.18 21.03 -4.11
N GLY A 72 2.12 20.37 -3.44
CA GLY A 72 2.65 20.81 -2.15
C GLY A 72 1.61 20.80 -1.02
N LYS A 73 0.60 19.91 -1.10
CA LYS A 73 -0.53 19.82 -0.16
C LYS A 73 -0.57 18.51 0.63
N MET A 74 0.54 17.78 0.69
CA MET A 74 0.64 16.56 1.50
C MET A 74 0.40 16.87 2.97
N LYS A 75 -0.26 15.93 3.67
CA LYS A 75 -0.43 16.01 5.13
C LYS A 75 0.76 15.41 5.87
N THR A 76 1.48 14.49 5.24
CA THR A 76 2.66 13.81 5.77
C THR A 76 3.96 14.36 5.18
N LYS A 77 5.10 13.87 5.68
CA LYS A 77 6.43 14.41 5.35
C LYS A 77 6.99 13.91 4.02
N THR A 78 6.62 12.71 3.58
CA THR A 78 7.14 12.07 2.37
C THR A 78 6.03 11.51 1.50
N LEU A 79 6.32 11.31 0.22
CA LEU A 79 5.38 10.68 -0.71
C LEU A 79 4.96 9.30 -0.20
N HIS A 80 5.90 8.50 0.30
CA HIS A 80 5.63 7.16 0.84
C HIS A 80 4.72 7.19 2.07
N SER A 81 4.94 8.11 3.00
CA SER A 81 4.05 8.28 4.16
C SER A 81 2.65 8.70 3.76
N GLU A 82 2.53 9.47 2.68
CA GLU A 82 1.25 9.95 2.16
C GLU A 82 0.45 8.79 1.53
N ILE A 83 1.11 7.80 0.93
CA ILE A 83 0.45 6.57 0.43
C ILE A 83 -0.22 5.82 1.58
N VAL A 84 0.53 5.56 2.67
CA VAL A 84 -0.02 4.86 3.86
C VAL A 84 -1.17 5.66 4.45
N PHE A 85 -1.02 6.99 4.51
CA PHE A 85 -2.08 7.87 4.99
C PHE A 85 -3.34 7.78 4.11
N ASN A 86 -3.20 7.83 2.79
CA ASN A 86 -4.34 7.83 1.86
C ASN A 86 -5.07 6.49 1.77
N LEU A 87 -4.42 5.37 2.10
CA LEU A 87 -5.08 4.06 2.20
C LEU A 87 -6.11 3.99 3.32
N SER A 88 -5.83 4.65 4.44
CA SER A 88 -6.70 4.61 5.61
C SER A 88 -7.94 5.48 5.43
N PRO A 89 -9.14 5.02 5.86
CA PRO A 89 -10.33 5.88 5.90
C PRO A 89 -10.22 6.96 6.99
N SER A 90 -9.33 6.80 7.97
CA SER A 90 -9.14 7.76 9.07
C SER A 90 -8.28 8.95 8.66
N THR A 91 -8.61 10.15 9.14
CA THR A 91 -7.78 11.36 9.02
C THR A 91 -6.65 11.40 10.06
N ASN A 92 -6.60 10.45 11.00
CA ASN A 92 -5.54 10.33 11.99
C ASN A 92 -4.32 9.63 11.39
N ILE A 93 -3.23 10.38 11.20
CA ILE A 93 -1.98 9.88 10.62
C ILE A 93 -1.45 8.67 11.40
N ASN A 94 -1.36 8.75 12.73
CA ASN A 94 -0.81 7.68 13.56
C ASN A 94 -1.65 6.40 13.47
N GLU A 95 -2.97 6.53 13.39
CA GLU A 95 -3.87 5.39 13.24
C GLU A 95 -3.69 4.72 11.87
N SER A 96 -3.52 5.50 10.80
CA SER A 96 -3.23 4.99 9.46
C SER A 96 -1.95 4.15 9.44
N PHE A 97 -0.88 4.62 10.08
CA PHE A 97 0.37 3.85 10.20
C PHE A 97 0.22 2.58 11.02
N LYS A 98 -0.53 2.62 12.13
CA LYS A 98 -0.76 1.44 12.97
C LYS A 98 -1.57 0.36 12.27
N LYS A 99 -2.49 0.74 11.38
CA LYS A 99 -3.35 -0.20 10.65
C LYS A 99 -2.71 -0.69 9.35
N PHE A 100 -2.26 0.22 8.50
CA PHE A 100 -1.84 -0.09 7.13
C PHE A 100 -0.33 -0.17 6.95
N GLY A 101 0.46 0.44 7.84
CA GLY A 101 1.92 0.31 7.83
C GLY A 101 2.38 -1.03 8.41
N ILE A 102 3.65 -1.37 8.18
CA ILE A 102 4.27 -2.53 8.82
C ILE A 102 4.37 -2.34 10.35
N LEU A 103 4.12 -3.43 11.06
CA LEU A 103 4.30 -3.57 12.49
C LEU A 103 5.46 -4.54 12.77
N ASP A 104 5.96 -4.54 14.00
CA ASP A 104 7.08 -5.39 14.39
C ASP A 104 6.74 -6.89 14.25
N SER A 105 5.44 -7.25 14.27
CA SER A 105 4.91 -8.61 14.10
C SER A 105 4.41 -8.91 12.68
N THR A 106 4.59 -8.01 11.70
CA THR A 106 4.11 -8.24 10.33
C THR A 106 4.95 -9.32 9.64
N THR A 107 4.31 -10.32 9.03
CA THR A 107 4.98 -11.40 8.29
C THR A 107 4.81 -11.29 6.78
N SER A 108 3.80 -10.54 6.32
CA SER A 108 3.53 -10.30 4.91
C SER A 108 3.55 -8.80 4.62
N VAL A 109 4.46 -8.39 3.75
CA VAL A 109 4.75 -6.98 3.48
C VAL A 109 4.50 -6.70 2.00
N LEU A 110 3.75 -5.63 1.73
CA LEU A 110 3.58 -5.10 0.38
C LEU A 110 4.43 -3.84 0.23
N VAL A 111 5.40 -3.89 -0.67
CA VAL A 111 6.26 -2.75 -1.02
C VAL A 111 5.55 -1.94 -2.10
N VAL A 112 5.46 -0.62 -1.90
CA VAL A 112 4.86 0.30 -2.86
C VAL A 112 5.80 1.44 -3.17
N ILE A 113 6.07 1.64 -4.46
CA ILE A 113 6.98 2.67 -4.96
C ILE A 113 6.30 3.46 -6.07
N VAL A 114 6.24 4.78 -5.90
CA VAL A 114 5.86 5.71 -6.95
C VAL A 114 7.14 6.35 -7.49
N THR A 115 7.48 6.08 -8.75
CA THR A 115 8.78 6.50 -9.33
C THR A 115 8.64 6.80 -10.82
N GLN A 116 9.58 7.61 -11.35
CA GLN A 116 9.77 7.78 -12.79
C GLN A 116 10.86 6.86 -13.35
N GLU A 117 11.68 6.31 -12.46
CA GLU A 117 12.81 5.45 -12.80
C GLU A 117 12.37 3.99 -12.96
N ASN A 118 13.33 3.12 -13.32
CA ASN A 118 13.12 1.69 -13.44
C ASN A 118 12.72 1.07 -12.07
N ALA A 119 11.45 0.71 -11.95
CA ALA A 119 10.87 0.13 -10.75
C ALA A 119 11.54 -1.17 -10.31
N ASN A 120 11.91 -2.04 -11.26
CA ASN A 120 12.56 -3.32 -10.96
C ASN A 120 13.89 -3.13 -10.24
N LYS A 121 14.65 -2.09 -10.61
CA LYS A 121 15.91 -1.75 -9.93
C LYS A 121 15.66 -1.31 -8.49
N LYS A 122 14.73 -0.37 -8.27
CA LYS A 122 14.40 0.11 -6.91
C LYS A 122 13.85 -1.00 -6.02
N ILE A 123 12.93 -1.81 -6.54
CA ILE A 123 12.39 -2.97 -5.81
C ILE A 123 13.50 -3.97 -5.49
N SER A 124 14.44 -4.22 -6.42
CA SER A 124 15.59 -5.10 -6.17
C SER A 124 16.59 -4.54 -5.14
N GLU A 125 16.69 -3.21 -4.98
CA GLU A 125 17.49 -2.61 -3.92
C GLU A 125 16.81 -2.73 -2.56
N ILE A 126 15.49 -2.52 -2.52
CA ILE A 126 14.70 -2.66 -1.30
C ILE A 126 14.60 -4.11 -0.85
N SER A 127 14.49 -5.06 -1.79
CA SER A 127 14.40 -6.48 -1.48
C SER A 127 15.65 -6.99 -0.74
N LYS A 128 16.82 -6.37 -0.92
CA LYS A 128 18.04 -6.70 -0.15
C LYS A 128 17.91 -6.43 1.34
N PHE A 129 16.99 -5.56 1.75
CA PHE A 129 16.74 -5.28 3.16
C PHE A 129 15.65 -6.19 3.75
N ILE A 130 14.87 -6.90 2.93
CA ILE A 130 13.74 -7.71 3.37
C ILE A 130 14.18 -9.16 3.51
N ASN A 131 14.12 -9.70 4.72
CA ASN A 131 14.38 -11.11 4.99
C ASN A 131 13.07 -11.90 4.86
N GLY A 132 12.67 -12.19 3.62
CA GLY A 132 11.47 -12.96 3.26
C GLY A 132 11.49 -13.39 1.79
N GLU A 133 10.40 -13.97 1.32
CA GLU A 133 10.28 -14.47 -0.06
C GLU A 133 9.38 -13.54 -0.89
N GLN A 134 9.83 -13.16 -2.09
CA GLN A 134 8.99 -12.41 -3.02
C GLN A 134 8.03 -13.38 -3.72
N VAL A 135 6.73 -13.10 -3.63
CA VAL A 135 5.67 -13.93 -4.21
C VAL A 135 4.83 -13.14 -5.20
N SER A 136 4.07 -13.86 -6.03
CA SER A 136 3.09 -13.25 -6.95
C SER A 136 2.05 -12.44 -6.17
N ILE A 137 1.65 -11.29 -6.72
CA ILE A 137 0.62 -10.42 -6.15
C ILE A 137 -0.72 -11.14 -5.94
N THR A 138 -1.00 -12.20 -6.71
CA THR A 138 -2.22 -13.00 -6.62
C THR A 138 -2.39 -13.66 -5.25
N ALA A 139 -1.30 -13.85 -4.51
CA ALA A 139 -1.31 -14.36 -3.13
C ALA A 139 -1.97 -13.40 -2.13
N LEU A 140 -2.21 -12.12 -2.48
CA LEU A 140 -2.98 -11.20 -1.64
C LEU A 140 -4.36 -11.75 -1.26
N SER A 141 -5.00 -12.49 -2.17
CA SER A 141 -6.32 -13.10 -1.91
C SER A 141 -6.33 -14.04 -0.71
N THR A 142 -5.20 -14.71 -0.43
CA THR A 142 -5.01 -15.62 0.72
C THR A 142 -4.50 -14.90 1.97
N ILE A 143 -3.74 -13.82 1.80
CA ILE A 143 -3.12 -13.06 2.91
C ILE A 143 -4.09 -12.04 3.53
N SER A 144 -5.04 -11.53 2.72
CA SER A 144 -5.98 -10.49 3.13
C SER A 144 -6.90 -10.94 4.26
N ASP A 145 -6.93 -10.16 5.34
CA ASP A 145 -7.90 -10.34 6.42
C ASP A 145 -9.18 -9.57 6.10
N GLN A 146 -10.06 -10.21 5.33
CA GLN A 146 -11.29 -9.58 4.82
C GLN A 146 -12.21 -9.11 5.96
N GLU A 147 -12.28 -9.83 7.08
CA GLU A 147 -13.09 -9.44 8.23
C GLU A 147 -12.55 -8.17 8.90
N LYS A 148 -11.24 -8.08 9.13
CA LYS A 148 -10.61 -6.87 9.67
C LYS A 148 -10.73 -5.69 8.71
N ILE A 149 -10.54 -5.91 7.41
CA ILE A 149 -10.68 -4.88 6.37
C ILE A 149 -12.11 -4.35 6.38
N LYS A 150 -13.12 -5.23 6.31
CA LYS A 150 -14.54 -4.86 6.37
C LYS A 150 -14.84 -3.99 7.59
N LYS A 151 -14.36 -4.39 8.77
CA LYS A 151 -14.54 -3.64 10.02
C LYS A 151 -13.85 -2.28 10.01
N ILE A 152 -12.62 -2.20 9.49
CA ILE A 152 -11.83 -0.96 9.45
C ILE A 152 -12.43 0.06 8.48
N TYR A 153 -12.97 -0.40 7.35
CA TYR A 153 -13.64 0.46 6.37
C TYR A 153 -15.13 0.70 6.67
N GLY A 154 -15.66 0.07 7.72
CA GLY A 154 -17.07 0.24 8.12
C GLY A 154 -18.06 -0.25 7.08
N ILE A 155 -17.71 -1.31 6.33
CA ILE A 155 -18.55 -1.88 5.27
C ILE A 155 -19.58 -2.81 5.91
N LEU A 156 -20.85 -2.56 5.62
CA LEU A 156 -21.98 -3.27 6.22
C LEU A 156 -22.35 -4.53 5.42
N ASP A 157 -23.00 -5.50 6.05
CA ASP A 157 -23.46 -6.73 5.38
C ASP A 157 -24.53 -6.46 4.33
N GLU A 158 -25.36 -5.45 4.55
CA GLU A 158 -26.38 -4.99 3.62
C GLU A 158 -25.77 -4.38 2.36
N GLU A 159 -24.62 -3.69 2.49
CA GLU A 159 -23.87 -3.13 1.36
C GLU A 159 -23.35 -4.25 0.44
N LEU A 160 -22.86 -5.34 1.05
CA LEU A 160 -22.33 -6.50 0.33
C LEU A 160 -23.39 -7.28 -0.47
N GLN A 161 -24.69 -6.99 -0.30
CA GLN A 161 -25.75 -7.54 -1.15
C GLN A 161 -25.79 -6.87 -2.53
N CYS A 162 -25.25 -5.66 -2.65
CA CYS A 162 -25.33 -4.84 -3.87
C CYS A 162 -23.95 -4.46 -4.44
N SER A 163 -22.86 -4.57 -3.67
CA SER A 163 -21.49 -4.31 -4.11
C SER A 163 -20.50 -5.34 -3.54
N SER A 164 -19.29 -5.35 -4.07
CA SER A 164 -18.21 -6.18 -3.51
C SER A 164 -17.48 -5.47 -2.37
N LEU A 165 -16.79 -6.24 -1.51
CA LEU A 165 -15.92 -5.67 -0.48
C LEU A 165 -14.84 -4.77 -1.10
N GLN A 166 -14.33 -5.15 -2.27
CA GLN A 166 -13.34 -4.37 -3.02
C GLN A 166 -13.89 -3.01 -3.43
N ASP A 167 -15.11 -2.95 -3.97
CA ASP A 167 -15.77 -1.71 -4.37
C ASP A 167 -16.02 -0.78 -3.18
N GLY A 168 -16.48 -1.34 -2.05
CA GLY A 168 -16.67 -0.58 -0.82
C GLY A 168 -15.36 0.04 -0.33
N VAL A 169 -14.27 -0.73 -0.32
CA VAL A 169 -12.94 -0.25 0.07
C VAL A 169 -12.44 0.83 -0.88
N ILE A 170 -12.50 0.60 -2.19
CA ILE A 170 -12.11 1.57 -3.23
C ILE A 170 -12.88 2.87 -3.04
N THR A 171 -14.19 2.79 -2.82
CA THR A 171 -15.06 3.95 -2.59
C THR A 171 -14.61 4.76 -1.38
N ARG A 172 -14.31 4.11 -0.24
CA ARG A 172 -13.84 4.81 0.97
C ARG A 172 -12.47 5.46 0.79
N VAL A 173 -11.55 4.81 0.08
CA VAL A 173 -10.23 5.39 -0.23
C VAL A 173 -10.38 6.62 -1.13
N ALA A 174 -11.21 6.51 -2.19
CA ALA A 174 -11.43 7.59 -3.15
C ALA A 174 -12.16 8.80 -2.53
N THR A 175 -13.12 8.56 -1.64
CA THR A 175 -13.99 9.60 -1.06
C THR A 175 -13.48 10.19 0.26
N LYS A 176 -12.31 9.75 0.76
CA LYS A 176 -11.74 10.20 2.03
C LYS A 176 -11.73 11.72 2.27
N ASP A 177 -11.54 12.52 1.23
CA ASP A 177 -11.48 13.99 1.37
C ASP A 177 -12.86 14.68 1.25
N ALA A 178 -13.89 13.93 0.85
CA ALA A 178 -15.26 14.40 0.70
C ALA A 178 -16.17 14.04 1.88
N ALA A 179 -15.68 13.19 2.80
CA ALA A 179 -16.35 12.76 4.03
C ALA A 179 -15.93 13.62 5.23
#